data_AF-A0A9X9XW85-F1
#
_entry.id   AF-A0A9X9XW85-F1
#
_cell.length_a   1.000
_cell.length_b   1.000
_cell.length_c   1.000
_cell.angle_alpha   90.00
_cell.angle_beta   90.00
_cell.angle_gamma   90.00
#
_symmetry.space_group_name_H-M   'P 1'
#
loop_
_entity.id
_entity.type
_entity.pdbx_description
1 polymer ?
#
loop_
_entity_poly.entity_id
_entity_poly.type
_entity_poly.pdbx_seq_one_letter_code
_entity_poly.pdbx_strand_id
1 'polypeptide(L)'
;MTNEAGDLVAIVSRIIDTRRSQSRISPSWVANEAMIELDGGHIAPPLVYLGCHLELRQIARSVLRTRFDDRAESDDGEPRQHELFPDLQWRYPTARSARSAEPEYVLLDDMSDEDAAYNVARLRREGRAKLAHADALEAWKRRRRRVA
;
A
#
# COMPACT_ATOMS: atom_id res chain seq x y z
N MET A 1 11.13 17.60 13.95
CA MET A 1 10.13 17.45 12.87
C MET A 1 9.93 16.00 12.41
N THR A 2 10.78 15.03 12.81
CA THR A 2 10.62 13.61 12.45
C THR A 2 9.65 12.82 13.37
N ASN A 3 9.36 13.29 14.58
CA ASN A 3 8.48 12.57 15.53
C ASN A 3 6.98 12.66 15.16
N GLU A 4 6.49 13.84 14.77
CA GLU A 4 5.05 14.09 14.56
C GLU A 4 4.49 13.32 13.35
N ALA A 5 5.27 13.18 12.27
CA ALA A 5 4.89 12.34 11.13
C ALA A 5 4.89 10.84 11.49
N GLY A 6 5.81 10.41 12.38
CA GLY A 6 5.83 9.05 12.93
C GLY A 6 4.58 8.75 13.75
N ASP A 7 4.09 9.73 14.50
CA ASP A 7 2.87 9.58 15.32
C ASP A 7 1.61 9.37 14.46
N LEU A 8 1.49 10.07 13.32
CA LEU A 8 0.38 9.87 12.39
C LEU A 8 0.40 8.47 11.73
N VAL A 9 1.59 7.99 11.36
CA VAL A 9 1.77 6.63 10.82
C VAL A 9 1.41 5.58 11.87
N ALA A 10 1.78 5.80 13.14
CA ALA A 10 1.48 4.91 14.24
C ALA A 10 -0.03 4.82 14.51
N ILE A 11 -0.74 5.96 14.51
CA ILE A 11 -2.22 6.00 14.65
C ILE A 11 -2.88 5.21 13.53
N VAL A 12 -2.51 5.50 12.27
CA VAL A 12 -3.05 4.80 11.09
C VAL A 12 -2.79 3.29 11.16
N SER A 13 -1.56 2.89 11.51
CA SER A 13 -1.17 1.48 11.61
C SER A 13 -1.98 0.75 12.69
N ARG A 14 -2.14 1.37 13.87
CA ARG A 14 -2.94 0.81 14.96
C ARG A 14 -4.42 0.65 14.58
N ILE A 15 -5.00 1.63 13.89
CA ILE A 15 -6.39 1.53 13.40
C ILE A 15 -6.53 0.34 12.44
N ILE A 16 -5.60 0.20 11.48
CA ILE A 16 -5.59 -0.94 10.54
C ILE A 16 -5.50 -2.27 11.29
N ASP A 17 -4.62 -2.37 12.30
CA ASP A 17 -4.43 -3.60 13.09
C ASP A 17 -5.66 -3.95 13.93
N THR A 18 -6.31 -2.94 14.54
CA THR A 18 -7.54 -3.12 15.30
C THR A 18 -8.68 -3.66 14.45
N ARG A 19 -8.67 -3.34 13.15
CA ARG A 19 -9.68 -3.74 12.17
C ARG A 19 -9.28 -4.98 11.36
N ARG A 20 -8.26 -5.72 11.82
CA ARG A 20 -7.73 -6.92 11.14
C ARG A 20 -8.81 -7.91 10.72
N SER A 21 -9.84 -8.12 11.54
CA SER A 21 -10.93 -9.08 11.30
C SER A 21 -12.06 -8.58 10.40
N GLN A 22 -12.05 -7.31 9.98
CA GLN A 22 -13.16 -6.80 9.15
C GLN A 22 -13.03 -7.24 7.70
N SER A 23 -14.14 -7.61 7.05
CA SER A 23 -14.08 -8.09 5.67
C SER A 23 -13.42 -7.09 4.72
N ARG A 24 -13.70 -5.78 4.87
CA ARG A 24 -13.23 -4.73 3.97
C ARG A 24 -12.60 -3.55 4.70
N ILE A 25 -11.64 -2.90 4.04
CA ILE A 25 -10.99 -1.69 4.54
C ILE A 25 -10.63 -0.75 3.37
N SER A 26 -10.80 0.56 3.56
CA SER A 26 -10.40 1.59 2.60
C SER A 26 -9.59 2.70 3.28
N PRO A 27 -8.71 3.41 2.54
CA PRO A 27 -7.94 4.53 3.07
C PRO A 27 -8.79 5.67 3.67
N SER A 28 -9.94 6.04 3.07
CA SER A 28 -10.79 7.10 3.64
C SER A 28 -11.46 6.69 4.92
N TRP A 29 -11.86 5.43 5.05
CA TRP A 29 -12.44 4.98 6.30
C TRP A 29 -11.42 5.02 7.44
N VAL A 30 -10.18 4.56 7.20
CA VAL A 30 -9.08 4.67 8.17
C VAL A 30 -8.76 6.13 8.49
N ALA A 31 -8.74 7.02 7.50
CA ALA A 31 -8.47 8.44 7.71
C ALA A 31 -9.59 9.14 8.51
N ASN A 32 -10.86 8.78 8.28
CA ASN A 32 -11.97 9.27 9.09
C ASN A 32 -11.83 8.87 10.55
N GLU A 33 -11.48 7.60 10.83
CA GLU A 33 -11.24 7.15 12.21
C GLU A 33 -10.07 7.87 12.87
N ALA A 34 -8.97 8.07 12.13
CA ALA A 34 -7.83 8.84 12.61
C ALA A 34 -8.19 10.30 12.91
N MET A 35 -9.05 10.93 12.09
CA MET A 35 -9.54 12.29 12.35
C MET A 35 -10.43 12.37 13.59
N ILE A 36 -11.27 11.36 13.86
CA ILE A 36 -12.08 11.30 15.08
C ILE A 36 -11.18 11.20 16.32
N GLU A 37 -10.07 10.46 16.23
CA GLU A 37 -9.11 10.36 17.32
C GLU A 37 -8.33 11.66 17.57
N LEU A 38 -7.91 12.34 16.50
CA LEU A 38 -7.11 13.56 16.57
C LEU A 38 -7.93 14.80 16.92
N ASP A 39 -9.15 14.91 16.40
CA ASP A 39 -10.02 16.08 16.53
C ASP A 39 -11.50 15.67 16.68
N GLY A 40 -11.79 14.79 17.64
CA GLY A 40 -13.15 14.35 17.94
C GLY A 40 -14.07 15.47 18.44
N GLY A 41 -13.49 16.60 18.90
CA GLY A 41 -14.23 17.82 19.25
C GLY A 41 -14.51 18.73 18.06
N HIS A 42 -14.01 18.42 16.86
CA HIS A 42 -14.11 19.25 15.65
C HIS A 42 -13.69 20.71 15.90
N ILE A 43 -12.59 20.89 16.63
CA ILE A 43 -12.03 22.18 17.01
C ILE A 43 -11.24 22.77 15.84
N ALA A 44 -10.66 21.91 14.99
CA ALA A 44 -9.84 22.37 13.87
C ALA A 44 -10.68 23.17 12.86
N PRO A 45 -10.14 24.28 12.31
CA PRO A 45 -10.78 24.99 11.21
C PRO A 45 -11.04 24.05 10.01
N PRO A 46 -12.11 24.25 9.23
CA PRO A 46 -12.49 23.33 8.15
C PRO A 46 -11.38 23.03 7.13
N LEU A 47 -10.55 24.04 6.78
CA LEU A 47 -9.42 23.85 5.86
C LEU A 47 -8.30 23.01 6.47
N VAL A 48 -8.04 23.16 7.78
CA VAL A 48 -7.05 22.36 8.51
C VAL A 48 -7.54 20.92 8.60
N TYR A 49 -8.81 20.72 8.98
CA TYR A 49 -9.45 19.40 8.99
C TYR A 49 -9.32 18.70 7.63
N LEU A 50 -9.64 19.42 6.54
CA LEU A 50 -9.56 18.87 5.18
C LEU A 50 -8.13 18.48 4.82
N GLY A 51 -7.15 19.36 5.09
CA GLY A 51 -5.74 19.08 4.83
C GLY A 51 -5.25 17.85 5.59
N CYS A 52 -5.50 17.78 6.90
CA CYS A 52 -5.14 16.64 7.73
C CYS A 52 -5.79 15.34 7.25
N HIS A 53 -7.08 15.38 6.93
CA HIS A 53 -7.79 14.21 6.41
C HIS A 53 -7.20 13.71 5.09
N LEU A 54 -6.81 14.60 4.17
CA LEU A 54 -6.18 14.22 2.91
C LEU A 54 -4.80 13.59 3.13
N GLU A 55 -3.99 14.13 4.04
CA GLU A 55 -2.69 13.54 4.39
C GLU A 55 -2.86 12.16 5.07
N LEU A 56 -3.79 12.02 6.01
CA LEU A 56 -4.10 10.73 6.63
C LEU A 56 -4.57 9.69 5.61
N ARG A 57 -5.34 10.10 4.59
CA ARG A 57 -5.70 9.21 3.46
C ARG A 57 -4.48 8.78 2.65
N GLN A 58 -3.52 9.67 2.43
CA GLN A 58 -2.27 9.32 1.74
C GLN A 58 -1.44 8.35 2.57
N ILE A 59 -1.29 8.60 3.89
CA ILE A 59 -0.60 7.72 4.82
C ILE A 59 -1.28 6.35 4.86
N ALA A 60 -2.61 6.30 5.03
CA ALA A 60 -3.37 5.05 5.04
C ALA A 60 -3.22 4.27 3.73
N ARG A 61 -3.25 4.95 2.58
CA ARG A 61 -2.99 4.31 1.28
C ARG A 61 -1.58 3.74 1.22
N SER A 62 -0.58 4.47 1.71
CA SER A 62 0.81 4.03 1.75
C SER A 62 0.97 2.80 2.66
N VAL A 63 0.44 2.84 3.89
CA VAL A 63 0.53 1.73 4.85
C VAL A 63 -0.20 0.49 4.36
N LEU A 64 -1.44 0.62 3.85
CA LEU A 64 -2.19 -0.51 3.28
C LEU A 64 -1.47 -1.09 2.06
N ARG A 65 -0.90 -0.24 1.20
CA ARG A 65 -0.08 -0.71 0.08
C ARG A 65 1.17 -1.41 0.59
N THR A 66 2.00 -0.78 1.42
CA THR A 66 3.25 -1.37 1.93
C THR A 66 3.03 -2.69 2.66
N ARG A 67 1.96 -2.79 3.46
CA ARG A 67 1.65 -4.03 4.18
C ARG A 67 1.12 -5.13 3.28
N PHE A 68 0.50 -4.79 2.14
CA PHE A 68 -0.22 -5.72 1.24
C PHE A 68 0.32 -5.71 -0.22
N ASP A 69 1.46 -5.08 -0.46
CA ASP A 69 2.05 -4.88 -1.78
C ASP A 69 3.55 -4.68 -1.59
N ASP A 70 4.32 -5.63 -2.10
CA ASP A 70 5.78 -5.72 -2.00
C ASP A 70 6.54 -4.65 -2.81
N ARG A 71 5.86 -3.56 -3.16
CA ARG A 71 6.46 -2.35 -3.72
C ARG A 71 7.05 -1.44 -2.67
N ALA A 72 6.83 -1.70 -1.39
CA ALA A 72 7.52 -0.99 -0.33
C ALA A 72 8.93 -1.56 -0.19
N GLU A 73 9.78 -1.21 -1.15
CA GLU A 73 11.21 -1.19 -0.90
C GLU A 73 11.44 -0.34 0.35
N SER A 74 12.06 -0.97 1.35
CA SER A 74 12.59 -0.35 2.54
C SER A 74 13.43 0.88 2.18
N ASP A 75 12.99 2.05 2.63
CA ASP A 75 13.75 3.31 2.58
C ASP A 75 14.97 3.27 3.54
N ASP A 76 15.12 2.19 4.31
CA ASP A 76 16.22 1.95 5.22
C ASP A 76 17.17 0.87 4.68
N GLY A 77 18.12 1.29 3.84
CA GLY A 77 19.56 0.93 3.86
C GLY A 77 20.07 -0.52 3.93
N GLU A 78 19.24 -1.55 4.11
CA GLU A 78 19.65 -2.95 4.16
C GLU A 78 18.71 -3.81 3.30
N PRO A 79 19.23 -4.60 2.33
CA PRO A 79 18.40 -5.51 1.58
C PRO A 79 18.09 -6.71 2.48
N ARG A 80 17.03 -6.61 3.28
CA ARG A 80 16.32 -7.81 3.71
C ARG A 80 15.70 -8.40 2.45
N GLN A 81 16.44 -9.33 1.86
CA GLN A 81 15.98 -10.26 0.85
C GLN A 81 14.95 -11.20 1.52
N HIS A 82 13.81 -10.64 1.93
CA HIS A 82 12.63 -11.44 2.22
C HIS A 82 12.24 -12.10 0.91
N GLU A 83 12.00 -13.41 0.97
CA GLU A 83 11.40 -14.15 -0.14
C GLU A 83 10.23 -13.33 -0.65
N LEU A 84 10.27 -12.99 -1.95
CA LEU A 84 9.38 -12.01 -2.55
C LEU A 84 7.90 -12.38 -2.42
N PHE A 85 7.55 -13.57 -1.91
CA PHE A 85 6.31 -13.98 -1.22
C PHE A 85 6.54 -15.43 -0.73
N PRO A 86 6.70 -15.75 0.57
CA PRO A 86 6.69 -17.17 0.96
C PRO A 86 5.28 -17.78 0.83
N ASP A 87 4.23 -16.98 1.09
CA ASP A 87 2.82 -17.42 1.16
C ASP A 87 1.82 -16.35 0.64
N LEU A 88 0.52 -16.71 0.60
CA LEU A 88 -0.57 -15.79 0.29
C LEU A 88 -0.69 -14.67 1.35
N GLN A 89 -1.07 -13.48 0.90
CA GLN A 89 -1.33 -12.36 1.79
C GLN A 89 -2.72 -12.48 2.44
N TRP A 90 -2.84 -12.00 3.67
CA TRP A 90 -4.12 -11.87 4.38
C TRP A 90 -5.17 -10.98 3.70
N ARG A 91 -4.75 -10.02 2.87
CA ARG A 91 -5.65 -9.10 2.15
C ARG A 91 -5.17 -8.81 0.75
N TYR A 92 -6.12 -8.57 -0.14
CA TYR A 92 -5.86 -8.17 -1.52
C TYR A 92 -6.79 -7.02 -1.95
N PRO A 93 -6.36 -6.16 -2.88
CA PRO A 93 -7.22 -5.13 -3.45
C PRO A 93 -8.36 -5.76 -4.28
N THR A 94 -9.54 -5.17 -4.23
CA THR A 94 -10.68 -5.61 -5.05
C THR A 94 -10.48 -5.22 -6.52
N ALA A 95 -11.10 -5.96 -7.46
CA ALA A 95 -11.11 -5.64 -8.89
C ALA A 95 -11.70 -4.26 -9.18
N ARG A 96 -12.64 -3.81 -8.34
CA ARG A 96 -13.21 -2.45 -8.39
C ARG A 96 -12.16 -1.37 -8.13
N SER A 97 -11.14 -1.67 -7.31
CA SER A 97 -10.01 -0.77 -7.05
C SER A 97 -9.26 -0.39 -8.32
N ALA A 98 -9.29 -1.22 -9.37
CA ALA A 98 -8.65 -0.90 -10.65
C ALA A 98 -9.23 0.36 -11.32
N ARG A 99 -10.48 0.72 -10.99
CA ARG A 99 -11.21 1.86 -11.59
C ARG A 99 -11.45 2.98 -10.58
N SER A 100 -10.99 2.81 -9.33
CA SER A 100 -11.23 3.75 -8.23
C SER A 100 -9.95 4.47 -7.85
N ALA A 101 -10.05 5.78 -7.57
CA ALA A 101 -8.97 6.55 -6.94
C ALA A 101 -8.71 6.09 -5.48
N GLU A 102 -9.63 5.30 -4.93
CA GLU A 102 -9.55 4.75 -3.59
C GLU A 102 -9.61 3.23 -3.63
N PRO A 103 -8.47 2.55 -3.41
CA PRO A 103 -8.45 1.10 -3.38
C PRO A 103 -9.13 0.58 -2.11
N GLU A 104 -10.01 -0.38 -2.29
CA GLU A 104 -10.63 -1.16 -1.21
C GLU A 104 -9.93 -2.52 -1.14
N TYR A 105 -9.63 -2.99 0.07
CA TYR A 105 -8.96 -4.26 0.31
C TYR A 105 -9.89 -5.22 1.03
N VAL A 106 -9.90 -6.48 0.59
CA VAL A 106 -10.72 -7.57 1.14
C VAL A 106 -9.84 -8.64 1.78
N LEU A 107 -10.36 -9.33 2.80
CA LEU A 107 -9.70 -10.52 3.36
C LEU A 107 -9.57 -11.63 2.33
N LEU A 108 -8.51 -12.43 2.43
CA LEU A 108 -8.27 -13.59 1.55
C LEU A 108 -9.48 -14.54 1.53
N ASP A 109 -10.03 -14.86 2.70
CA ASP A 109 -11.16 -15.78 2.86
C ASP A 109 -12.49 -15.22 2.32
N ASP A 110 -12.60 -13.90 2.17
CA ASP A 110 -13.77 -13.20 1.66
C ASP A 110 -13.61 -12.76 0.19
N MET A 111 -12.49 -13.10 -0.44
CA MET A 111 -12.15 -12.64 -1.78
C MET A 111 -13.02 -13.34 -2.83
N SER A 112 -13.64 -12.56 -3.72
CA SER A 112 -14.40 -13.14 -4.83
C SER A 112 -13.48 -13.70 -5.93
N ASP A 113 -14.02 -14.60 -6.77
CA ASP A 113 -13.27 -15.13 -7.93
C ASP A 113 -12.83 -14.00 -8.90
N GLU A 114 -13.63 -12.95 -9.03
CA GLU A 114 -13.30 -11.77 -9.84
C GLU A 114 -12.09 -11.03 -9.25
N ASP A 115 -12.07 -10.81 -7.94
CA ASP A 115 -10.96 -10.18 -7.23
C ASP A 115 -9.70 -11.05 -7.30
N ALA A 116 -9.84 -12.37 -7.19
CA ALA A 116 -8.74 -13.31 -7.33
C ALA A 116 -8.12 -13.25 -8.75
N ALA A 117 -8.96 -13.33 -9.80
CA ALA A 117 -8.52 -13.24 -11.18
C ALA A 117 -7.82 -11.90 -11.48
N TYR A 118 -8.36 -10.80 -10.94
CA TYR A 118 -7.73 -9.48 -11.02
C TYR A 118 -6.33 -9.46 -10.40
N ASN A 119 -6.19 -9.95 -9.16
CA ASN A 119 -4.90 -9.97 -8.47
C ASN A 119 -3.87 -10.86 -9.15
N VAL A 120 -4.28 -12.05 -9.63
CA VAL A 120 -3.40 -12.94 -10.42
C VAL A 120 -2.93 -12.24 -11.69
N ALA A 121 -3.83 -11.59 -12.43
CA ALA A 121 -3.47 -10.87 -13.65
C ALA A 121 -2.52 -9.70 -13.37
N ARG A 122 -2.75 -8.96 -12.27
CA ARG A 122 -1.91 -7.86 -11.79
C ARG A 122 -0.49 -8.37 -11.49
N LEU A 123 -0.36 -9.39 -10.64
CA LEU A 123 0.93 -9.97 -10.24
C LEU A 123 1.71 -10.51 -11.44
N ARG A 124 1.05 -11.21 -12.36
CA ARG A 124 1.69 -11.70 -13.60
C ARG A 124 2.21 -10.56 -14.48
N ARG A 125 1.44 -9.46 -14.60
CA ARG A 125 1.87 -8.29 -15.37
C ARG A 125 3.10 -7.63 -14.74
N GLU A 126 3.12 -7.53 -13.42
CA GLU A 126 4.27 -6.98 -12.68
C GLU A 126 5.51 -7.86 -12.82
N GLY A 127 5.37 -9.17 -12.69
CA GLY A 127 6.47 -10.12 -12.92
C GLY A 127 7.07 -9.96 -14.32
N ARG A 128 6.23 -9.88 -15.36
CA ARG A 128 6.70 -9.63 -16.74
C ARG A 128 7.45 -8.30 -16.88
N ALA A 129 6.96 -7.23 -16.24
CA ALA A 129 7.62 -5.93 -16.29
C ALA A 129 8.99 -5.94 -15.59
N LYS A 130 9.10 -6.60 -14.43
CA LYS A 130 10.38 -6.78 -13.71
C LYS A 130 11.39 -7.57 -14.54
N LEU A 131 10.96 -8.68 -15.15
CA LEU A 131 11.81 -9.48 -16.04
C LEU A 131 12.30 -8.68 -17.25
N ALA A 132 11.39 -7.95 -17.92
CA ALA A 132 11.76 -7.10 -19.06
C ALA A 132 12.78 -6.01 -18.68
N HIS A 133 12.67 -5.47 -17.46
CA HIS A 133 13.64 -4.51 -16.94
C HIS A 133 15.01 -5.16 -16.68
N ALA A 134 15.04 -6.35 -16.09
CA ALA A 134 16.26 -7.13 -15.89
C ALA A 134 16.95 -7.44 -17.22
N ASP A 135 16.20 -7.88 -18.23
CA ASP A 135 16.72 -8.14 -19.59
C ASP A 135 17.33 -6.88 -20.22
N ALA A 136 16.66 -5.73 -20.07
CA ALA A 136 17.17 -4.45 -20.55
C ALA A 136 18.49 -4.06 -19.86
N LEU A 137 18.58 -4.30 -18.54
CA LEU A 137 19.79 -4.04 -17.76
C LEU A 137 20.96 -4.95 -18.19
N GLU A 138 20.68 -6.23 -18.45
CA GLU A 138 21.69 -7.14 -19.00
C GLU A 138 22.16 -6.71 -20.40
N ALA A 139 21.23 -6.32 -21.27
CA ALA A 139 21.55 -5.84 -22.61
C ALA A 139 22.42 -4.59 -22.56
N TRP A 140 22.11 -3.64 -21.68
CA TRP A 140 22.93 -2.45 -21.42
C TRP A 140 24.34 -2.84 -20.94
N LYS A 141 24.45 -3.75 -19.97
CA LYS A 141 25.75 -4.23 -19.46
C LYS A 141 26.60 -4.87 -20.55
N ARG A 142 26.00 -5.68 -21.42
CA ARG A 142 26.68 -6.30 -22.58
C ARG A 142 27.19 -5.24 -23.58
N ARG A 143 26.39 -4.20 -23.86
CA ARG A 143 26.81 -3.09 -24.73
C ARG A 143 27.98 -2.32 -24.12
N ARG A 144 27.91 -1.99 -22.83
CA ARG A 144 29.00 -1.29 -22.11
C ARG A 144 30.34 -2.04 -22.18
N ARG A 145 30.33 -3.37 -22.04
CA ARG A 145 31.55 -4.20 -22.10
C ARG A 145 32.16 -4.36 -23.50
N ARG A 146 31.43 -4.04 -24.57
CA ARG A 146 31.97 -4.10 -25.95
C ARG A 146 32.65 -2.81 -26.39
N VAL A 147 32.45 -1.71 -25.66
CA VAL A 147 32.96 -0.38 -25.97
C VAL A 147 34.20 -0.04 -25.11
N ALA A 148 34.48 -0.85 -24.08
CA ALA A 148 35.70 -0.80 -23.27
C ALA A 148 36.64 -1.92 -23.71
#